data_AF-A0A7W7IQ04-F1
#
_entry.id   AF-A0A7W7IQ04-F1
#
_cell.length_a   1.000
_cell.length_b   1.000
_cell.length_c   1.000
_cell.angle_alpha   90.00
_cell.angle_beta   90.00
_cell.angle_gamma   90.00
#
_symmetry.space_group_name_H-M   'P 1'
#
loop_
_entity.id
_entity.type
_entity.pdbx_description
1 polymer ?
#
loop_
_entity_poly.entity_id
_entity_poly.type
_entity_poly.pdbx_seq_one_letter_code
_entity_poly.pdbx_strand_id
1 'polypeptide(L)'
;MRVRFGRSRFTDPPAAPASGSEDANASTADLLSLLQAIEAAAGRVYGRHGLPQQPGHYRRPADSDAWERLEDALTPAEKWALVSAPDSVHWRYSTYEALGSAADAPDVRHASALLAACQGLRQRLSERSAISVQDLADSIRLGEAWRRLVEEAGPIAASPTALRFSPPDEPS
;
A
#
# COMPACT_ATOMS: atom_id res chain seq x y z
N MET A 1 57.48 -36.91 15.59
CA MET A 1 57.46 -37.16 14.12
C MET A 1 56.11 -37.78 13.75
N ARG A 2 55.32 -37.06 12.94
CA ARG A 2 54.11 -37.47 12.16
C ARG A 2 52.85 -38.04 12.86
N VAL A 3 51.92 -37.10 13.05
CA VAL A 3 50.46 -37.12 12.89
C VAL A 3 49.89 -38.16 11.92
N ARG A 4 48.73 -38.77 12.27
CA ARG A 4 47.60 -39.00 11.35
C ARG A 4 46.25 -38.85 12.08
N PHE A 5 45.67 -37.65 11.98
CA PHE A 5 44.25 -37.40 12.22
C PHE A 5 43.41 -38.04 11.10
N GLY A 6 42.42 -38.83 11.46
CA GLY A 6 41.38 -39.30 10.54
C GLY A 6 40.52 -38.12 10.09
N ARG A 7 40.59 -37.82 8.78
CA ARG A 7 39.71 -36.84 8.13
C ARG A 7 38.31 -37.46 7.99
N SER A 8 37.38 -37.10 8.87
CA SER A 8 35.96 -37.11 8.53
C SER A 8 35.75 -36.17 7.34
N ARG A 9 35.32 -36.71 6.20
CA ARG A 9 34.72 -35.91 5.14
C ARG A 9 33.34 -35.52 5.63
N PHE A 10 33.24 -34.35 6.28
CA PHE A 10 31.97 -33.66 6.40
C PHE A 10 31.67 -33.14 5.00
N THR A 11 30.69 -33.76 4.34
CA THR A 11 30.15 -33.29 3.07
C THR A 11 29.55 -31.91 3.34
N ASP A 12 30.15 -30.88 2.74
CA ASP A 12 29.56 -29.56 2.67
C ASP A 12 28.15 -29.69 2.06
N PRO A 13 27.07 -29.18 2.70
CA PRO A 13 25.80 -29.10 2.01
C PRO A 13 25.99 -28.20 0.78
N PRO A 14 25.44 -28.56 -0.41
CA PRO A 14 25.51 -27.67 -1.56
C PRO A 14 24.88 -26.34 -1.16
N ALA A 15 25.66 -25.26 -1.31
CA ALA A 15 25.16 -23.90 -1.15
C ALA A 15 23.87 -23.75 -1.95
N ALA A 16 22.77 -23.44 -1.24
CA ALA A 16 21.49 -23.19 -1.87
C ALA A 16 21.65 -22.12 -2.96
N PRO A 17 21.02 -22.28 -4.14
CA PRO A 17 21.16 -21.32 -5.21
C PRO A 17 20.63 -19.95 -4.75
N ALA A 18 21.40 -18.90 -5.02
CA ALA A 18 21.05 -17.50 -4.76
C ALA A 18 19.82 -17.00 -5.56
N SER A 19 19.18 -17.88 -6.33
CA SER A 19 18.03 -17.60 -7.21
C SER A 19 16.78 -17.11 -6.49
N GLY A 20 16.65 -17.29 -5.17
CA GLY A 20 15.49 -16.78 -4.41
C GLY A 20 15.43 -15.25 -4.29
N SER A 21 16.56 -14.56 -4.47
CA SER A 21 16.63 -13.10 -4.23
C SER A 21 16.16 -12.27 -5.43
N GLU A 22 16.38 -12.73 -6.66
CA GLU A 22 15.98 -12.02 -7.87
C GLU A 22 14.47 -12.14 -8.13
N ASP A 23 13.90 -13.34 -7.95
CA ASP A 23 12.45 -13.57 -8.06
C ASP A 23 11.65 -12.82 -6.98
N ALA A 24 12.16 -12.76 -5.75
CA ALA A 24 11.55 -12.00 -4.67
C ALA A 24 11.59 -10.48 -4.93
N ASN A 25 12.67 -9.98 -5.54
CA ASN A 25 12.82 -8.57 -5.87
C ASN A 25 11.91 -8.17 -7.04
N ALA A 26 11.78 -9.02 -8.07
CA ALA A 26 10.83 -8.86 -9.17
C ALA A 26 9.38 -8.83 -8.66
N SER A 27 9.03 -9.77 -7.78
CA SER A 27 7.69 -9.83 -7.15
C SER A 27 7.38 -8.59 -6.31
N THR A 28 8.39 -8.03 -5.64
CA THR A 28 8.24 -6.77 -4.87
C THR A 28 8.04 -5.57 -5.79
N ALA A 29 8.75 -5.51 -6.92
CA ALA A 29 8.59 -4.46 -7.92
C ALA A 29 7.19 -4.48 -8.58
N ASP A 30 6.67 -5.67 -8.87
CA ASP A 30 5.31 -5.85 -9.40
C ASP A 30 4.25 -5.39 -8.39
N LEU A 31 4.42 -5.72 -7.11
CA LEU A 31 3.54 -5.26 -6.04
C LEU A 31 3.57 -3.73 -5.89
N LEU A 32 4.76 -3.11 -5.92
CA LEU A 32 4.88 -1.65 -5.85
C LEU A 32 4.20 -0.95 -7.05
N SER A 33 4.29 -1.55 -8.23
CA SER A 33 3.61 -1.07 -9.44
C SER A 33 2.10 -1.15 -9.31
N LEU A 34 1.59 -2.25 -8.74
CA LEU A 34 0.16 -2.43 -8.46
C LEU A 34 -0.35 -1.42 -7.43
N LEU A 35 0.39 -1.20 -6.34
CA LEU A 35 0.05 -0.18 -5.34
C LEU A 35 -0.03 1.22 -5.98
N GLN A 36 0.93 1.58 -6.83
CA GLN A 36 0.93 2.86 -7.54
C GLN A 36 -0.29 3.02 -8.46
N ALA A 37 -0.70 1.94 -9.14
CA ALA A 37 -1.89 1.96 -10.00
C ALA A 37 -3.18 2.18 -9.19
N ILE A 38 -3.28 1.56 -8.01
CA ILE A 38 -4.42 1.73 -7.09
C ILE A 38 -4.43 3.13 -6.50
N GLU A 39 -3.29 3.64 -6.04
CA GLU A 39 -3.15 5.02 -5.54
C GLU A 39 -3.55 6.04 -6.61
N ALA A 40 -3.12 5.86 -7.85
CA ALA A 40 -3.51 6.72 -8.96
C ALA A 40 -5.03 6.65 -9.25
N ALA A 41 -5.65 5.47 -9.09
CA ALA A 41 -7.10 5.32 -9.24
C ALA A 41 -7.87 6.04 -8.12
N ALA A 42 -7.46 5.86 -6.86
CA ALA A 42 -8.04 6.56 -5.72
C ALA A 42 -7.86 8.09 -5.83
N GLY A 43 -6.69 8.54 -6.28
CA GLY A 43 -6.42 9.96 -6.55
C GLY A 43 -7.33 10.56 -7.62
N ARG A 44 -7.71 9.81 -8.66
CA ARG A 44 -8.72 10.26 -9.63
C ARG A 44 -10.10 10.43 -9.00
N VAL A 45 -10.49 9.58 -8.06
CA VAL A 45 -11.74 9.76 -7.30
C VAL A 45 -11.67 11.05 -6.50
N TYR A 46 -10.60 11.28 -5.74
CA TYR A 46 -10.38 12.54 -5.04
C TYR A 46 -10.48 13.77 -5.96
N GLY A 47 -9.83 13.73 -7.13
CA GLY A 47 -9.90 14.83 -8.10
C GLY A 47 -11.32 15.14 -8.60
N ARG A 48 -12.17 14.12 -8.79
CA ARG A 48 -13.59 14.31 -9.15
C ARG A 48 -14.39 15.01 -8.07
N HIS A 49 -13.99 14.87 -6.81
CA HIS A 49 -14.63 15.47 -5.64
C HIS A 49 -13.93 16.74 -5.14
N GLY A 50 -12.99 17.32 -5.92
CA GLY A 50 -12.29 18.55 -5.57
C GLY A 50 -11.24 18.39 -4.46
N LEU A 51 -10.87 17.16 -4.11
CA LEU A 51 -9.79 16.89 -3.17
C LEU A 51 -8.42 16.91 -3.86
N PRO A 52 -7.35 17.19 -3.10
CA PRO A 52 -5.97 17.07 -3.60
C PRO A 52 -5.69 15.70 -4.22
N GLN A 53 -4.82 15.66 -5.22
CA GLN A 53 -4.43 14.44 -5.94
C GLN A 53 -2.98 14.02 -5.70
N GLN A 54 -2.24 14.76 -4.88
CA GLN A 54 -0.83 14.51 -4.62
C GLN A 54 -0.65 13.96 -3.21
N PRO A 55 0.25 12.98 -2.99
CA PRO A 55 0.64 12.57 -1.65
C PRO A 55 1.22 13.75 -0.84
N GLY A 56 0.97 13.77 0.46
CA GLY A 56 1.50 14.80 1.35
C GLY A 56 0.62 15.05 2.57
N HIS A 57 0.95 16.13 3.27
CA HIS A 57 0.20 16.62 4.42
C HIS A 57 -0.65 17.83 4.00
N TYR A 58 -1.82 17.98 4.59
CA TYR A 58 -2.75 19.02 4.23
C TYR A 58 -3.34 19.70 5.45
N ARG A 59 -3.61 21.00 5.31
CA ARG A 59 -4.42 21.77 6.25
C ARG A 59 -5.63 22.37 5.55
N ARG A 60 -6.73 22.56 6.26
CA ARG A 60 -7.93 23.24 5.76
C ARG A 60 -8.40 24.27 6.78
N PRO A 61 -8.39 25.58 6.48
CA PRO A 61 -9.03 26.59 7.31
C PRO A 61 -10.53 26.29 7.51
N ALA A 62 -11.16 26.67 8.62
CA ALA A 62 -12.59 26.41 8.84
C ALA A 62 -13.47 27.27 7.94
N ASP A 63 -12.98 28.46 7.58
CA ASP A 63 -13.64 29.38 6.64
C ASP A 63 -13.36 29.04 5.16
N SER A 64 -12.66 27.93 4.90
CA SER A 64 -12.31 27.50 3.55
C SER A 64 -12.63 26.02 3.34
N ASP A 65 -13.20 25.69 2.19
CA ASP A 65 -13.39 24.30 1.79
C ASP A 65 -12.15 23.71 1.11
N ALA A 66 -11.14 24.53 0.81
CA ALA A 66 -9.94 24.11 0.10
C ALA A 66 -8.86 23.58 1.06
N TRP A 67 -8.39 22.36 0.78
CA TRP A 67 -7.20 21.80 1.41
C TRP A 67 -5.93 22.42 0.81
N GLU A 68 -5.10 23.01 1.66
CA GLU A 68 -3.79 23.54 1.33
C GLU A 68 -2.72 22.48 1.62
N ARG A 69 -1.83 22.23 0.65
CA ARG A 69 -0.70 21.34 0.85
C ARG A 69 0.30 21.99 1.80
N LEU A 70 0.74 21.22 2.77
CA LEU A 70 1.87 21.54 3.62
C LEU A 70 3.14 20.97 2.97
N GLU A 71 4.18 21.79 2.89
CA GLU A 71 5.50 21.36 2.42
C GLU A 71 6.00 20.18 3.28
N ASP A 72 6.65 19.21 2.64
CA ASP A 72 7.18 18.01 3.30
C ASP A 72 8.28 18.33 4.34
N ALA A 73 8.77 19.57 4.35
CA ALA A 73 9.80 20.10 5.24
C ALA A 73 9.31 20.54 6.63
N LEU A 74 8.04 20.32 6.99
CA LEU A 74 7.59 20.59 8.36
C LEU A 74 8.34 19.68 9.35
N THR A 75 8.98 20.30 10.33
CA THR A 75 9.61 19.60 11.44
C THR A 75 8.55 18.83 12.25
N PRO A 76 8.94 17.75 12.95
CA PRO A 76 8.01 17.03 13.82
C PRO A 76 7.30 17.93 14.84
N ALA A 77 8.00 18.96 15.37
CA ALA A 77 7.43 19.93 16.29
C ALA A 77 6.33 20.79 15.65
N GLU A 78 6.53 21.23 14.41
CA GLU A 78 5.52 22.01 13.67
C GLU A 78 4.30 21.16 13.30
N LYS A 79 4.50 19.89 12.91
CA LYS A 79 3.39 18.94 12.73
C LYS A 79 2.62 18.73 14.03
N TRP A 80 3.31 18.68 15.16
CA TRP A 80 2.66 18.47 16.46
C TRP A 80 1.91 19.69 16.98
N ALA A 81 2.42 20.89 16.71
CA ALA A 81 1.66 22.13 16.89
C ALA A 81 0.39 22.14 16.01
N LEU A 82 0.46 21.54 14.82
CA LEU A 82 -0.69 21.38 13.94
C LEU A 82 -1.68 20.28 14.39
N VAL A 83 -1.27 19.26 15.14
CA VAL A 83 -2.25 18.28 15.65
C VAL A 83 -2.86 18.74 16.98
N SER A 84 -2.09 19.50 17.76
CA SER A 84 -2.43 19.87 19.14
C SER A 84 -3.07 21.24 19.27
N ALA A 85 -3.36 21.93 18.16
CA ALA A 85 -3.97 23.24 18.22
C ALA A 85 -5.38 23.15 18.82
N PRO A 86 -5.75 24.07 19.73
CA PRO A 86 -7.08 24.08 20.31
C PRO A 86 -8.14 24.30 19.22
N ASP A 87 -9.33 23.73 19.39
CA ASP A 87 -10.47 23.85 18.45
C ASP A 87 -10.87 25.30 18.13
N SER A 88 -10.40 26.26 18.93
CA SER A 88 -10.54 27.70 18.66
C SER A 88 -9.71 28.16 17.46
N VAL A 89 -8.67 27.43 17.07
CA VAL A 89 -7.91 27.67 15.86
C VAL A 89 -8.61 26.93 14.72
N HIS A 90 -9.24 27.71 13.88
CA HIS A 90 -10.13 27.28 12.80
C HIS A 90 -9.35 26.63 11.65
N TRP A 91 -8.56 25.58 11.88
CA TRP A 91 -8.02 24.78 10.79
C TRP A 91 -7.96 23.30 11.16
N ARG A 92 -8.13 22.45 10.16
CA ARG A 92 -8.10 20.99 10.24
C ARG A 92 -6.83 20.47 9.58
N TYR A 93 -6.15 19.53 10.22
CA TYR A 93 -5.01 18.82 9.65
C TYR A 93 -5.43 17.42 9.21
N SER A 94 -4.91 16.96 8.08
CA SER A 94 -5.06 15.56 7.65
C SER A 94 -3.93 15.15 6.72
N THR A 95 -3.61 13.86 6.70
CA THR A 95 -2.73 13.27 5.70
C THR A 95 -3.52 12.97 4.43
N TYR A 96 -2.83 12.87 3.29
CA TYR A 96 -3.46 12.59 1.99
C TYR A 96 -4.44 11.41 2.06
N GLU A 97 -3.99 10.30 2.62
CA GLU A 97 -4.78 9.08 2.77
C GLU A 97 -6.00 9.23 3.68
N ALA A 98 -5.97 10.15 4.64
CA ALA A 98 -7.04 10.38 5.60
C ALA A 98 -8.02 11.50 5.21
N LEU A 99 -7.76 12.26 4.14
CA LEU A 99 -8.60 13.38 3.68
C LEU A 99 -10.08 13.01 3.51
N GLY A 100 -10.34 11.84 2.92
CA GLY A 100 -11.68 11.39 2.59
C GLY A 100 -12.39 10.60 3.69
N SER A 101 -11.74 10.34 4.83
CA SER A 101 -12.25 9.42 5.86
C SER A 101 -13.62 9.81 6.44
N ALA A 102 -13.86 11.12 6.57
CA ALA A 102 -15.11 11.70 7.09
C ALA A 102 -15.95 12.38 5.99
N ALA A 103 -15.70 12.10 4.70
CA ALA A 103 -16.47 12.70 3.61
C ALA A 103 -17.90 12.12 3.53
N ASP A 104 -18.86 12.95 3.11
CA ASP A 104 -20.25 12.51 2.91
C ASP A 104 -20.39 11.52 1.74
N ALA A 105 -19.58 11.69 0.70
CA ALA A 105 -19.57 10.83 -0.48
C ALA A 105 -18.96 9.44 -0.16
N PRO A 106 -19.67 8.33 -0.41
CA PRO A 106 -19.17 6.99 -0.13
C PRO A 106 -17.90 6.65 -0.93
N ASP A 107 -17.85 7.05 -2.20
CA ASP A 107 -16.72 6.78 -3.10
C ASP A 107 -15.43 7.44 -2.58
N VAL A 108 -15.54 8.62 -1.97
CA VAL A 108 -14.41 9.33 -1.35
C VAL A 108 -13.93 8.61 -0.10
N ARG A 109 -14.85 8.08 0.73
CA ARG A 109 -14.46 7.26 1.89
C ARG A 109 -13.77 5.97 1.45
N HIS A 110 -14.24 5.34 0.38
CA HIS A 110 -13.60 4.16 -0.20
C HIS A 110 -12.20 4.47 -0.75
N ALA A 111 -12.04 5.58 -1.47
CA ALA A 111 -10.74 6.03 -1.95
C ALA A 111 -9.77 6.31 -0.79
N SER A 112 -10.23 6.93 0.30
CA SER A 112 -9.44 7.13 1.52
C SER A 112 -8.98 5.82 2.15
N ALA A 113 -9.88 4.83 2.26
CA ALA A 113 -9.53 3.52 2.80
C ALA A 113 -8.49 2.79 1.92
N LEU A 114 -8.60 2.90 0.59
CA LEU A 114 -7.61 2.35 -0.36
C LEU A 114 -6.24 2.99 -0.17
N LEU A 115 -6.17 4.32 -0.10
CA LEU A 115 -4.92 5.05 0.09
C LEU A 115 -4.26 4.69 1.43
N ALA A 116 -5.05 4.57 2.51
CA ALA A 116 -4.54 4.20 3.82
C ALA A 116 -3.99 2.76 3.83
N ALA A 117 -4.66 1.83 3.15
CA ALA A 117 -4.17 0.46 2.99
C ALA A 117 -2.86 0.41 2.19
N CYS A 118 -2.78 1.16 1.08
CA CYS A 118 -1.55 1.26 0.28
C CYS A 118 -0.39 1.84 1.09
N GLN A 119 -0.62 2.91 1.86
CA GLN A 119 0.39 3.50 2.74
C GLN A 119 0.89 2.50 3.79
N GLY A 120 -0.03 1.78 4.45
CA GLY A 120 0.33 0.76 5.44
C GLY A 120 1.18 -0.37 4.86
N LEU A 121 0.82 -0.86 3.66
CA LEU A 121 1.59 -1.88 2.96
C LEU A 121 2.99 -1.38 2.56
N ARG A 122 3.12 -0.17 2.02
CA ARG A 122 4.42 0.42 1.66
C ARG A 122 5.33 0.59 2.88
N GLN A 123 4.77 1.05 3.99
CA GLN A 123 5.53 1.21 5.23
C GLN A 123 6.11 -0.13 5.69
N ARG A 124 5.29 -1.18 5.72
CA ARG A 124 5.73 -2.51 6.19
C ARG A 124 6.70 -3.19 5.23
N LEU A 125 6.53 -3.02 3.91
CA LEU A 125 7.52 -3.45 2.92
C LEU A 125 8.87 -2.77 3.12
N SER A 126 8.86 -1.47 3.44
CA SER A 126 10.08 -0.69 3.70
C SER A 126 10.78 -1.12 4.99
N GLU A 127 10.01 -1.46 6.02
CA GLU A 127 10.50 -1.93 7.31
C GLU A 127 10.94 -3.41 7.30
N ARG A 128 10.74 -4.14 6.18
CA ARG A 128 10.98 -5.60 6.06
C ARG A 128 10.31 -6.41 7.19
N SER A 129 9.15 -5.95 7.66
CA SER A 129 8.41 -6.61 8.73
C SER A 129 7.85 -7.95 8.26
N ALA A 130 7.76 -8.93 9.17
CA ALA A 130 7.09 -10.19 8.88
C ALA A 130 5.62 -9.96 8.49
N ILE A 131 5.13 -10.69 7.50
CA ILE A 131 3.73 -10.63 7.05
C ILE A 131 2.81 -10.89 8.25
N SER A 132 1.98 -9.91 8.56
CA SER A 132 1.07 -9.92 9.69
C SER A 132 -0.36 -10.31 9.28
N VAL A 133 -1.20 -10.65 10.25
CA VAL A 133 -2.64 -10.87 10.02
C VAL A 133 -3.32 -9.60 9.46
N GLN A 134 -2.80 -8.42 9.79
CA GLN A 134 -3.27 -7.15 9.24
C GLN A 134 -2.97 -7.03 7.73
N ASP A 135 -1.85 -7.59 7.25
CA ASP A 135 -1.52 -7.57 5.81
C ASP A 135 -2.49 -8.40 4.98
N LEU A 136 -2.91 -9.54 5.51
CA LEU A 136 -3.98 -10.34 4.91
C LEU A 136 -5.31 -9.58 4.88
N ALA A 137 -5.68 -8.94 5.99
CA ALA A 137 -6.90 -8.15 6.06
C ALA A 137 -6.88 -6.96 5.09
N ASP A 138 -5.75 -6.26 4.99
CA ASP A 138 -5.57 -5.12 4.08
C ASP A 138 -5.60 -5.61 2.63
N SER A 139 -4.96 -6.74 2.30
CA SER A 139 -4.99 -7.34 0.96
C SER A 139 -6.40 -7.75 0.53
N ILE A 140 -7.20 -8.31 1.45
CA ILE A 140 -8.61 -8.65 1.19
C ILE A 140 -9.44 -7.39 0.95
N ARG A 141 -9.29 -6.38 1.82
CA ARG A 141 -9.98 -5.08 1.68
C ARG A 141 -9.61 -4.40 0.35
N LEU A 142 -8.34 -4.46 -0.03
CA LEU A 142 -7.84 -3.93 -1.30
C LEU A 142 -8.49 -4.64 -2.49
N GLY A 143 -8.54 -5.97 -2.47
CA GLY A 143 -9.18 -6.76 -3.53
C GLY A 143 -10.70 -6.56 -3.62
N GLU A 144 -11.38 -6.32 -2.51
CA GLU A 144 -12.79 -5.93 -2.51
C GLU A 144 -13.02 -4.51 -3.05
N ALA A 145 -12.24 -3.55 -2.57
CA ALA A 145 -12.35 -2.16 -3.00
C ALA A 145 -11.99 -1.99 -4.48
N TRP A 146 -11.00 -2.74 -4.98
CA TRP A 146 -10.69 -2.79 -6.41
C TRP A 146 -11.86 -3.33 -7.24
N ARG A 147 -12.51 -4.42 -6.81
CA ARG A 147 -13.68 -4.96 -7.52
C ARG A 147 -14.84 -3.96 -7.60
N ARG A 148 -15.14 -3.27 -6.50
CA ARG A 148 -16.18 -2.23 -6.49
C ARG A 148 -15.85 -1.09 -7.45
N LEU A 149 -14.59 -0.66 -7.48
CA LEU A 149 -14.14 0.40 -8.39
C LEU A 149 -14.25 -0.02 -9.86
N VAL A 150 -13.95 -1.29 -10.19
CA VAL A 150 -14.14 -1.85 -11.54
C VAL A 150 -15.62 -1.98 -11.92
N GLU A 151 -16.48 -2.40 -10.98
CA GLU A 151 -17.93 -2.48 -11.19
C GLU A 151 -18.55 -1.09 -11.42
N GLU A 152 -18.13 -0.08 -10.66
CA GLU A 152 -18.58 1.31 -10.76
C GLU A 152 -18.03 2.03 -12.00
N ALA A 153 -16.83 1.68 -12.46
CA ALA A 153 -16.23 2.24 -13.67
C ALA A 153 -16.87 1.73 -14.99
N GLY A 154 -17.76 0.73 -14.93
CA GLY A 154 -18.24 0.01 -16.10
C GLY A 154 -17.15 -0.92 -16.68
N PRO A 155 -17.49 -1.81 -17.64
CA PRO A 155 -16.57 -2.86 -18.09
C PRO A 155 -15.34 -2.27 -18.76
N ILE A 156 -14.27 -2.11 -17.98
CA ILE A 156 -12.91 -2.06 -18.51
C ILE A 156 -12.65 -3.48 -19.01
N ALA A 157 -12.50 -3.64 -20.33
CA ALA A 157 -12.24 -4.91 -20.98
C ALA A 157 -10.87 -5.48 -20.57
N ALA A 158 -10.77 -5.97 -19.34
CA ALA A 158 -9.76 -6.92 -18.93
C ALA A 158 -10.51 -8.23 -18.75
N SER A 159 -10.39 -9.10 -19.75
CA SER A 159 -10.84 -10.49 -19.64
C SER A 159 -10.40 -11.03 -18.29
N PRO A 160 -11.32 -11.45 -17.40
CA PRO A 160 -10.90 -12.20 -16.24
C PRO A 160 -10.38 -13.52 -16.82
N THR A 161 -9.06 -13.66 -16.90
CA THR A 161 -8.42 -14.96 -17.00
C THR A 161 -8.82 -15.69 -15.72
N ALA A 162 -9.98 -16.32 -15.78
CA ALA A 162 -10.48 -17.18 -14.73
C ALA A 162 -9.39 -18.22 -14.53
N LEU A 163 -8.75 -18.19 -13.36
CA LEU A 163 -7.83 -19.21 -12.92
C LEU A 163 -8.62 -20.53 -12.88
N ARG A 164 -8.55 -21.31 -13.96
CA ARG A 164 -9.16 -22.62 -14.04
C ARG A 164 -8.20 -23.61 -13.43
N PHE A 165 -8.59 -24.17 -12.29
CA PHE A 165 -7.99 -25.37 -11.75
C PHE A 165 -8.27 -26.51 -12.73
N SER A 166 -7.23 -27.02 -13.39
CA SER A 166 -7.32 -28.26 -14.15
C SER A 166 -6.87 -29.41 -13.24
N PRO A 167 -7.65 -30.49 -13.13
CA PRO A 167 -7.22 -31.65 -12.35
C PRO A 167 -5.94 -32.25 -12.96
N PRO A 168 -5.06 -32.86 -12.14
CA PRO A 168 -3.84 -33.49 -12.63
C PRO A 168 -4.19 -34.65 -13.57
N ASP A 169 -3.55 -34.71 -14.74
CA ASP A 169 -3.67 -35.85 -15.66
C ASP A 169 -3.25 -37.13 -14.95
N GLU A 170 -4.15 -38.10 -14.86
CA GLU A 170 -3.83 -39.43 -14.35
C GLU A 170 -2.94 -40.16 -15.37
N PRO A 171 -1.77 -40.67 -14.95
CA PRO A 171 -0.90 -41.43 -15.83
C PRO A 171 -1.53 -42.78 -16.17
N SER A 172 -1.64 -43.08 -17.47
CA SER A 172 -1.99 -44.41 -18.01
C SER A 172 -0.85 -45.41 -17.87
#